data_AF-A0A7K2X689-F1
#
_entry.id   AF-A0A7K2X689-F1
#
_cell.length_a   1.000
_cell.length_b   1.000
_cell.length_c   1.000
_cell.angle_alpha   90.00
_cell.angle_beta   90.00
_cell.angle_gamma   90.00
#
_symmetry.space_group_name_H-M   'P 1'
#
loop_
_entity.id
_entity.type
_entity.pdbx_description
1 polymer ?
#
loop_
_entity_poly.entity_id
_entity_poly.type
_entity_poly.pdbx_seq_one_letter_code
_entity_poly.pdbx_strand_id
1 'polypeptide(L)'
;MNAIVGSHDLLLVTLDTLRYDVAAELAAAGRIPHLARHLPGGVWERRHAPGSFTYASHQAIFAGFLPTPAAQGPHPRLFAARFAGSESTADGTWVHDTPDFVSGLAAEGYRTVCVGGVGFFNRRPPLGSVLPGLFRESHWEPSFGVASPTSFESQVERAEEVVAGLPHEERLFLFVNVSALHQPNWFHLPGATRAAGDSRETHAAALEYVDRHIGRLFAAMGSRRPCFAIVCSDHGTAYGEDGFTGHRLGHEVVWTVPYAQFVLPGPAGPAGPAGPDEEAAA
;
A
#
# COMPACT_ATOMS: atom_id res chain seq x y z
N MET A 1 -0.63 16.25 4.60
CA MET A 1 -0.10 16.07 3.23
C MET A 1 0.50 17.33 2.63
N ASN A 2 0.02 18.54 2.93
CA ASN A 2 0.62 19.78 2.40
C ASN A 2 2.13 19.95 2.71
N ALA A 3 2.62 19.43 3.84
CA ALA A 3 4.06 19.43 4.17
C ALA A 3 4.84 18.24 3.56
N ILE A 4 4.14 17.24 3.02
CA ILE A 4 4.71 15.97 2.52
C ILE A 4 4.86 16.01 1.00
N VAL A 5 3.80 16.42 0.30
CA VAL A 5 3.83 16.53 -1.16
C VAL A 5 4.79 17.65 -1.55
N GLY A 6 5.70 17.34 -2.48
CA GLY A 6 6.78 18.23 -2.91
C GLY A 6 8.11 18.01 -2.17
N SER A 7 8.11 17.32 -1.02
CA SER A 7 9.30 17.13 -0.19
C SER A 7 9.69 15.65 0.01
N HIS A 8 8.72 14.74 0.07
CA HIS A 8 8.94 13.30 0.30
C HIS A 8 8.75 12.49 -0.98
N ASP A 9 9.40 11.32 -1.05
CA ASP A 9 8.91 10.23 -1.90
C ASP A 9 7.62 9.66 -1.28
N LEU A 10 6.75 9.09 -2.09
CA LEU A 10 5.46 8.55 -1.68
C LEU A 10 5.39 7.07 -2.04
N LEU A 11 4.97 6.24 -1.08
CA LEU A 11 4.71 4.83 -1.29
C LEU A 11 3.25 4.53 -0.94
N LEU A 12 2.52 3.90 -1.86
CA LEU A 12 1.22 3.29 -1.58
C LEU A 12 1.30 1.79 -1.83
N VAL A 13 1.13 0.99 -0.77
CA VAL A 13 1.06 -0.47 -0.85
C VAL A 13 -0.38 -0.89 -0.57
N THR A 14 -1.00 -1.56 -1.54
CA THR A 14 -2.27 -2.26 -1.33
C THR A 14 -1.99 -3.76 -1.24
N LEU A 15 -2.27 -4.32 -0.07
CA LEU A 15 -2.25 -5.75 0.21
C LEU A 15 -3.57 -6.34 -0.29
N ASP A 16 -3.59 -6.79 -1.55
CA ASP A 16 -4.80 -7.15 -2.27
C ASP A 16 -5.55 -8.27 -1.53
N THR A 17 -6.83 -8.05 -1.19
CA THR A 17 -7.71 -8.98 -0.43
C THR A 17 -7.42 -9.15 1.07
N LEU A 18 -6.47 -8.42 1.66
CA LEU A 18 -6.13 -8.57 3.08
C LEU A 18 -7.27 -8.16 4.03
N ARG A 19 -7.77 -9.14 4.78
CA ARG A 19 -8.72 -8.92 5.88
C ARG A 19 -8.07 -8.27 7.11
N TYR A 20 -8.84 -7.40 7.78
CA TYR A 20 -8.40 -6.76 9.02
C TYR A 20 -8.13 -7.75 10.16
N ASP A 21 -9.02 -8.72 10.39
CA ASP A 21 -8.92 -9.66 11.52
C ASP A 21 -7.62 -10.48 11.48
N VAL A 22 -7.25 -10.97 10.30
CA VAL A 22 -5.98 -11.70 10.10
C VAL A 22 -4.78 -10.77 10.32
N ALA A 23 -4.80 -9.56 9.76
CA ALA A 23 -3.71 -8.61 9.91
C ALA A 23 -3.47 -8.21 11.39
N ALA A 24 -4.56 -7.94 12.12
CA ALA A 24 -4.52 -7.59 13.53
C ALA A 24 -4.06 -8.75 14.41
N GLU A 25 -4.54 -9.98 14.15
CA GLU A 25 -4.11 -11.18 14.86
C GLU A 25 -2.61 -11.43 14.69
N LEU A 26 -2.09 -11.37 13.46
CA LEU A 26 -0.66 -11.60 13.20
C LEU A 26 0.23 -10.51 13.81
N ALA A 27 -0.22 -9.25 13.80
CA ALA A 27 0.49 -8.16 14.48
C ALA A 27 0.59 -8.41 16.00
N ALA A 28 -0.55 -8.72 16.63
CA ALA A 28 -0.62 -9.00 18.06
C ALA A 28 0.19 -10.24 18.47
N ALA A 29 0.26 -11.24 17.59
CA ALA A 29 1.06 -12.45 17.79
C ALA A 29 2.57 -12.27 17.47
N GLY A 30 3.00 -11.10 17.02
CA GLY A 30 4.40 -10.83 16.64
C GLY A 30 4.87 -11.59 15.40
N ARG A 31 3.95 -12.04 14.54
CA ARG A 31 4.22 -12.87 13.35
C ARG A 31 4.53 -12.06 12.10
N ILE A 32 4.32 -10.75 12.14
CA ILE A 32 4.64 -9.81 11.06
C ILE A 32 5.59 -8.69 11.54
N PRO A 33 6.77 -9.04 12.11
CA PRO A 33 7.63 -8.07 12.78
C PRO A 33 8.16 -6.95 11.87
N HIS A 34 8.31 -7.19 10.57
CA HIS A 34 8.86 -6.19 9.64
C HIS A 34 7.86 -5.09 9.28
N LEU A 35 6.57 -5.42 9.21
CA LEU A 35 5.45 -4.48 9.13
C LEU A 35 5.17 -3.83 10.48
N ALA A 36 4.98 -4.65 11.52
CA ALA A 36 4.49 -4.20 12.83
C ALA A 36 5.36 -3.10 13.44
N ARG A 37 6.69 -3.16 13.26
CA ARG A 37 7.62 -2.14 13.77
C ARG A 37 7.41 -0.73 13.20
N HIS A 38 6.74 -0.61 12.05
CA HIS A 38 6.45 0.67 11.40
C HIS A 38 5.01 1.14 11.63
N LEU A 39 4.12 0.25 12.09
CA LEU A 39 2.74 0.62 12.40
C LEU A 39 2.74 1.58 13.60
N PRO A 40 1.98 2.69 13.55
CA PRO A 40 1.79 3.55 14.72
C PRO A 40 1.28 2.74 15.92
N GLY A 41 2.04 2.72 17.01
CA GLY A 41 1.73 1.93 18.20
C GLY A 41 1.81 0.40 18.00
N GLY A 42 2.40 -0.08 16.90
CA GLY A 42 2.50 -1.50 16.57
C GLY A 42 1.18 -2.13 16.12
N VAL A 43 0.15 -1.35 15.81
CA VAL A 43 -1.21 -1.83 15.53
C VAL A 43 -1.77 -1.30 14.22
N TRP A 44 -2.62 -2.11 13.58
CA TRP A 44 -3.39 -1.70 12.40
C TRP A 44 -4.60 -0.87 12.79
N GLU A 45 -4.87 0.20 12.04
CA GLU A 45 -6.16 0.88 12.12
C GLU A 45 -7.24 0.04 11.44
N ARG A 46 -8.39 -0.13 12.12
CA ARG A 46 -9.59 -0.76 11.55
C ARG A 46 -10.31 0.24 10.64
N ARG A 47 -10.38 -0.06 9.35
CA ARG A 47 -11.00 0.83 8.35
C ARG A 47 -11.99 0.09 7.45
N HIS A 48 -12.90 0.83 6.84
CA HIS A 48 -13.78 0.34 5.79
C HIS A 48 -13.21 0.64 4.41
N ALA A 49 -13.12 -0.40 3.58
CA ALA A 49 -12.73 -0.32 2.19
C ALA A 49 -13.69 0.58 1.40
N PRO A 50 -13.20 1.32 0.40
CA PRO A 50 -14.06 2.17 -0.44
C PRO A 50 -14.81 1.37 -1.53
N GLY A 51 -14.50 0.08 -1.71
CA GLY A 51 -15.21 -0.84 -2.59
C GLY A 51 -14.96 -2.29 -2.20
N SER A 52 -15.82 -3.21 -2.66
CA SER A 52 -15.77 -4.64 -2.29
C SER A 52 -14.95 -5.52 -3.24
N PHE A 53 -14.26 -4.92 -4.20
CA PHE A 53 -13.34 -5.61 -5.12
C PHE A 53 -12.34 -4.65 -5.75
N THR A 54 -11.25 -5.20 -6.27
CA THR A 54 -10.06 -4.47 -6.72
C THR A 54 -10.38 -3.26 -7.58
N TYR A 55 -11.12 -3.40 -8.69
CA TYR A 55 -11.30 -2.29 -9.63
C TYR A 55 -12.05 -1.11 -9.00
N ALA A 56 -13.19 -1.37 -8.35
CA ALA A 56 -13.97 -0.30 -7.72
C ALA A 56 -13.21 0.35 -6.56
N SER A 57 -12.53 -0.46 -5.74
CA SER A 57 -11.76 0.05 -4.62
C SER A 57 -10.61 0.95 -5.09
N HIS A 58 -9.85 0.52 -6.11
CA HIS A 58 -8.72 1.30 -6.61
C HIS A 58 -9.13 2.58 -7.38
N GLN A 59 -10.26 2.57 -8.08
CA GLN A 59 -10.84 3.81 -8.63
C GLN A 59 -11.08 4.84 -7.52
N ALA A 60 -11.68 4.42 -6.42
CA ALA A 60 -11.94 5.29 -5.28
C ALA A 60 -10.65 5.72 -4.57
N ILE A 61 -9.73 4.78 -4.33
CA ILE A 61 -8.41 5.05 -3.75
C ILE A 61 -7.71 6.15 -4.55
N PHE A 62 -7.53 5.98 -5.86
CA PHE A 62 -6.83 6.96 -6.70
C PHE A 62 -7.56 8.31 -6.82
N ALA A 63 -8.88 8.34 -6.62
CA ALA A 63 -9.64 9.58 -6.48
C ALA A 63 -9.52 10.25 -5.08
N GLY A 64 -8.70 9.70 -4.19
CA GLY A 64 -8.42 10.21 -2.84
C GLY A 64 -9.30 9.61 -1.73
N PHE A 65 -10.19 8.67 -2.05
CA PHE A 65 -11.01 7.95 -1.08
C PHE A 65 -10.29 6.68 -0.61
N LEU A 66 -9.27 6.86 0.23
CA LEU A 66 -8.60 5.76 0.94
C LEU A 66 -9.56 5.02 1.88
N PRO A 67 -9.22 3.81 2.37
CA PRO A 67 -9.97 3.18 3.44
C PRO A 67 -10.24 4.15 4.60
N THR A 68 -11.49 4.22 5.04
CA THR A 68 -11.98 5.21 6.01
C THR A 68 -12.05 4.61 7.40
N PRO A 69 -11.74 5.34 8.49
CA PRO A 69 -11.90 4.82 9.85
C PRO A 69 -13.27 4.17 10.05
N ALA A 70 -13.30 2.98 10.67
CA ALA A 70 -14.52 2.21 10.88
C ALA A 70 -15.37 2.75 12.05
N ALA A 71 -15.62 4.06 12.04
CA ALA A 71 -16.39 4.83 13.00
C ALA A 71 -17.14 5.96 12.29
N GLN A 72 -18.10 6.59 12.96
CA GLN A 72 -18.86 7.71 12.40
C GLN A 72 -17.93 8.88 12.03
N GLY A 73 -18.09 9.41 10.82
CA GLY A 73 -17.33 10.55 10.30
C GLY A 73 -17.94 11.92 10.66
N PRO A 74 -17.48 13.01 10.00
CA PRO A 74 -16.58 13.01 8.84
C PRO A 74 -15.12 12.70 9.20
N HIS A 75 -14.39 12.10 8.25
CA HIS A 75 -12.97 11.80 8.37
C HIS A 75 -12.18 12.60 7.32
N PRO A 76 -11.17 13.40 7.70
CA PRO A 76 -10.34 14.12 6.74
C PRO A 76 -9.62 13.20 5.75
N ARG A 77 -9.57 13.58 4.48
CA ARG A 77 -8.81 12.87 3.44
C ARG A 77 -7.36 13.36 3.38
N LEU A 78 -6.43 12.47 3.01
CA LEU A 78 -5.04 12.84 2.73
C LEU A 78 -4.93 13.64 1.42
N PHE A 79 -5.63 13.17 0.39
CA PHE A 79 -5.66 13.72 -0.96
C PHE A 79 -7.10 14.04 -1.34
N ALA A 80 -7.34 15.17 -2.00
CA ALA A 80 -8.66 15.52 -2.49
C ALA A 80 -8.58 16.24 -3.83
N ALA A 81 -9.22 15.67 -4.86
CA ALA A 81 -9.56 16.43 -6.05
C ALA A 81 -10.52 17.57 -5.67
N ARG A 82 -10.33 18.74 -6.27
CA ARG A 82 -11.23 19.89 -6.07
C ARG A 82 -12.58 19.61 -6.75
N PHE A 83 -13.63 19.45 -5.95
CA PHE A 83 -15.01 19.42 -6.43
C PHE A 83 -15.94 20.10 -5.42
N ALA A 84 -17.04 20.67 -5.89
CA ALA A 84 -18.03 21.32 -5.04
C ALA A 84 -18.71 20.29 -4.11
N GLY A 85 -18.82 20.61 -2.81
CA GLY A 85 -19.47 19.72 -1.83
C GLY A 85 -18.56 18.70 -1.15
N SER A 86 -17.23 18.84 -1.23
CA SER A 86 -16.31 18.02 -0.42
C SER A 86 -16.38 18.42 1.06
N GLU A 87 -17.03 17.59 1.88
CA GLU A 87 -17.15 17.78 3.34
C GLU A 87 -15.96 17.23 4.13
N SER A 88 -15.04 16.51 3.47
CA SER A 88 -13.91 15.80 4.10
C SER A 88 -12.53 16.40 3.78
N THR A 89 -12.50 17.61 3.24
CA THR A 89 -11.26 18.38 3.03
C THR A 89 -10.94 19.18 4.30
N ALA A 90 -9.73 19.02 4.85
CA ALA A 90 -9.24 19.76 6.02
C ALA A 90 -7.91 20.48 5.71
N ASP A 91 -7.42 21.33 6.63
CA ASP A 91 -6.18 22.11 6.43
C ASP A 91 -4.93 21.28 6.09
N GLY A 92 -4.90 20.02 6.53
CA GLY A 92 -3.82 19.07 6.23
C GLY A 92 -3.97 18.32 4.91
N THR A 93 -5.12 18.38 4.25
CA THR A 93 -5.43 17.69 2.99
C THR A 93 -4.69 18.37 1.85
N TRP A 94 -4.01 17.57 1.02
CA TRP A 94 -3.43 18.07 -0.22
C TRP A 94 -4.51 18.09 -1.31
N VAL A 95 -4.86 19.29 -1.77
CA VAL A 95 -5.93 19.54 -2.74
C VAL A 95 -5.30 19.76 -4.12
N HIS A 96 -5.85 19.10 -5.13
CA HIS A 96 -5.36 19.18 -6.52
C HIS A 96 -6.51 19.33 -7.52
N ASP A 97 -6.21 19.79 -8.74
CA ASP A 97 -7.20 20.08 -9.78
C ASP A 97 -7.25 19.01 -10.90
N THR A 98 -6.81 17.78 -10.58
CA THR A 98 -6.85 16.61 -11.48
C THR A 98 -7.90 15.59 -11.05
N PRO A 99 -8.36 14.68 -11.94
CA PRO A 99 -9.39 13.68 -11.60
C PRO A 99 -8.98 12.70 -10.50
N ASP A 100 -7.69 12.43 -10.39
CA ASP A 100 -7.08 11.48 -9.46
C ASP A 100 -5.76 12.06 -8.92
N PHE A 101 -5.34 11.61 -7.73
CA PHE A 101 -4.13 12.15 -7.10
C PHE A 101 -2.85 11.70 -7.81
N VAL A 102 -2.88 10.61 -8.61
CA VAL A 102 -1.71 10.13 -9.37
C VAL A 102 -1.34 11.16 -10.43
N SER A 103 -2.33 11.60 -11.22
CA SER A 103 -2.23 12.69 -12.17
C SER A 103 -1.79 14.00 -11.50
N GLY A 104 -2.30 14.27 -10.30
CA GLY A 104 -1.92 15.44 -9.52
C GLY A 104 -0.45 15.42 -9.12
N LEU A 105 0.03 14.29 -8.60
CA LEU A 105 1.43 14.10 -8.21
C LEU A 105 2.35 14.22 -9.44
N ALA A 106 1.93 13.68 -10.59
CA ALA A 106 2.66 13.85 -11.84
C ALA A 106 2.80 15.33 -12.24
N ALA A 107 1.76 16.15 -12.03
CA ALA A 107 1.80 17.59 -12.26
C ALA A 107 2.74 18.31 -11.26
N GLU A 108 2.87 17.79 -10.03
CA GLU A 108 3.81 18.26 -8.99
C GLU A 108 5.26 17.75 -9.20
N GLY A 109 5.55 17.18 -10.36
CA GLY A 109 6.89 16.75 -10.75
C GLY A 109 7.30 15.37 -10.21
N TYR A 110 6.35 14.56 -9.73
CA TYR A 110 6.64 13.17 -9.37
C TYR A 110 6.76 12.27 -10.61
N ARG A 111 7.74 11.36 -10.61
CA ARG A 111 7.67 10.10 -11.35
C ARG A 111 6.60 9.23 -10.71
N THR A 112 5.55 8.89 -11.44
CA THR A 112 4.49 8.00 -10.96
C THR A 112 4.68 6.61 -11.55
N VAL A 113 4.91 5.62 -10.68
CA VAL A 113 5.22 4.23 -11.06
C VAL A 113 4.23 3.27 -10.42
N CYS A 114 3.67 2.36 -11.20
CA CYS A 114 2.84 1.26 -10.74
C CYS A 114 3.57 -0.07 -10.91
N VAL A 115 3.72 -0.85 -9.84
CA VAL A 115 4.10 -2.27 -9.89
C VAL A 115 2.83 -3.09 -9.65
N GLY A 116 2.29 -3.66 -10.73
CA GLY A 116 1.02 -4.38 -10.72
C GLY A 116 1.17 -5.85 -10.30
N GLY A 117 0.13 -6.40 -9.68
CA GLY A 117 0.08 -7.81 -9.28
C GLY A 117 -1.13 -8.57 -9.83
N VAL A 118 -2.33 -8.03 -9.65
CA VAL A 118 -3.58 -8.71 -10.01
C VAL A 118 -4.11 -8.33 -11.40
N GLY A 119 -5.21 -8.98 -11.82
CA GLY A 119 -5.75 -8.90 -13.18
C GLY A 119 -6.05 -7.49 -13.69
N PHE A 120 -6.40 -6.55 -12.80
CA PHE A 120 -6.68 -5.15 -13.15
C PHE A 120 -5.42 -4.29 -13.33
N PHE A 121 -4.24 -4.83 -13.00
CA PHE A 121 -2.95 -4.16 -13.12
C PHE A 121 -1.96 -4.89 -14.04
N ASN A 122 -2.40 -5.95 -14.72
CA ASN A 122 -1.50 -6.81 -15.48
C ASN A 122 -1.21 -6.34 -16.92
N ARG A 123 -1.87 -5.29 -17.39
CA ARG A 123 -1.71 -4.71 -18.73
C ARG A 123 -2.02 -5.65 -19.91
N ARG A 124 -2.65 -6.81 -19.65
CA ARG A 124 -2.89 -7.85 -20.68
C ARG A 124 -4.22 -7.64 -21.43
N PRO A 125 -5.39 -7.76 -20.79
CA PRO A 125 -6.64 -7.35 -21.42
C PRO A 125 -6.76 -5.82 -21.37
N PRO A 126 -7.58 -5.19 -22.24
CA PRO A 126 -7.81 -3.75 -22.20
C PRO A 126 -8.22 -3.23 -20.82
N LEU A 127 -9.07 -3.97 -20.10
CA LEU A 127 -9.48 -3.62 -18.73
C LEU A 127 -8.30 -3.64 -17.73
N GLY A 128 -7.34 -4.54 -17.93
CA GLY A 128 -6.13 -4.65 -17.10
C GLY A 128 -5.11 -3.54 -17.34
N SER A 129 -5.37 -2.62 -18.29
CA SER A 129 -4.54 -1.45 -18.58
C SER A 129 -5.16 -0.14 -18.08
N VAL A 130 -6.40 -0.15 -17.60
CA VAL A 130 -7.11 1.08 -17.19
C VAL A 130 -6.45 1.72 -15.96
N LEU A 131 -6.30 0.97 -14.87
CA LEU A 131 -5.67 1.49 -13.64
C LEU A 131 -4.16 1.74 -13.83
N PRO A 132 -3.38 0.83 -14.46
CA PRO A 132 -2.01 1.13 -14.87
C PRO A 132 -1.85 2.39 -15.72
N GLY A 133 -2.83 2.71 -16.56
CA GLY A 133 -2.79 3.86 -17.46
C GLY A 133 -2.84 5.22 -16.77
N LEU A 134 -3.12 5.26 -15.46
CA LEU A 134 -3.04 6.48 -14.64
C LEU A 134 -1.59 6.88 -14.31
N PHE A 135 -0.64 5.94 -14.43
CA PHE A 135 0.75 6.13 -14.07
C PHE A 135 1.60 6.46 -15.29
N ARG A 136 2.65 7.26 -15.12
CA ARG A 136 3.65 7.52 -16.18
C ARG A 136 4.40 6.25 -16.57
N GLU A 137 4.55 5.33 -15.62
CA GLU A 137 5.25 4.06 -15.79
C GLU A 137 4.49 2.95 -15.09
N SER A 138 4.37 1.80 -15.73
CA SER A 138 3.75 0.63 -15.12
C SER A 138 4.46 -0.66 -15.49
N HIS A 139 4.72 -1.49 -14.50
CA HIS A 139 5.41 -2.77 -14.60
C HIS A 139 4.48 -3.91 -14.27
N TRP A 140 4.52 -4.93 -15.12
CA TRP A 140 3.94 -6.24 -14.84
C TRP A 140 4.67 -7.31 -15.62
N GLU A 141 4.90 -8.46 -14.98
CA GLU A 141 5.37 -9.68 -15.62
C GLU A 141 4.80 -10.91 -14.89
N PRO A 142 4.86 -12.13 -15.48
CA PRO A 142 4.21 -13.30 -14.90
C PRO A 142 4.64 -13.62 -13.46
N SER A 143 5.89 -13.33 -13.10
CA SER A 143 6.38 -13.57 -11.73
C SER A 143 5.68 -12.68 -10.71
N PHE A 144 5.05 -11.56 -11.07
CA PHE A 144 4.33 -10.68 -10.14
C PHE A 144 2.87 -11.13 -9.92
N GLY A 145 2.39 -12.07 -10.73
CA GLY A 145 0.98 -12.47 -10.75
C GLY A 145 0.55 -13.33 -9.56
N VAL A 146 -0.76 -13.41 -9.35
CA VAL A 146 -1.41 -14.23 -8.29
C VAL A 146 -1.06 -15.73 -8.32
N ALA A 147 -0.57 -16.24 -9.45
CA ALA A 147 -0.18 -17.65 -9.58
C ALA A 147 1.29 -17.89 -9.17
N SER A 148 2.04 -16.85 -8.83
CA SER A 148 3.46 -16.92 -8.50
C SER A 148 3.68 -16.99 -6.99
N PRO A 149 4.32 -18.06 -6.47
CA PRO A 149 4.69 -18.18 -5.06
C PRO A 149 5.73 -17.17 -4.59
N THR A 150 6.45 -16.54 -5.52
CA THR A 150 7.47 -15.52 -5.27
C THR A 150 7.01 -14.12 -5.70
N SER A 151 5.70 -13.92 -5.86
CA SER A 151 5.13 -12.71 -6.44
C SER A 151 5.61 -11.42 -5.80
N PHE A 152 5.51 -11.33 -4.49
CA PHE A 152 5.88 -10.10 -3.80
C PHE A 152 7.38 -9.87 -3.82
N GLU A 153 8.20 -10.92 -3.69
CA GLU A 153 9.66 -10.81 -3.82
C GLU A 153 10.06 -10.21 -5.17
N SER A 154 9.50 -10.71 -6.27
CA SER A 154 9.78 -10.17 -7.61
C SER A 154 9.24 -8.74 -7.79
N GLN A 155 8.11 -8.39 -7.17
CA GLN A 155 7.61 -7.01 -7.15
C GLN A 155 8.55 -6.07 -6.39
N VAL A 156 9.15 -6.54 -5.28
CA VAL A 156 10.15 -5.79 -4.51
C VAL A 156 11.43 -5.59 -5.32
N GLU A 157 11.90 -6.61 -6.04
CA GLU A 157 13.07 -6.47 -6.93
C GLU A 157 12.84 -5.39 -7.99
N ARG A 158 11.66 -5.36 -8.63
CA ARG A 158 11.32 -4.29 -9.57
C ARG A 158 11.22 -2.92 -8.90
N ALA A 159 10.73 -2.85 -7.66
CA ALA A 159 10.71 -1.59 -6.91
C ALA A 159 12.14 -1.09 -6.60
N GLU A 160 13.06 -1.99 -6.23
CA GLU A 160 14.47 -1.68 -6.01
C GLU A 160 15.14 -1.16 -7.29
N GLU A 161 14.87 -1.78 -8.44
CA GLU A 161 15.36 -1.32 -9.76
C GLU A 161 14.85 0.09 -10.09
N VAL A 162 13.55 0.35 -9.90
CA VAL A 162 12.93 1.66 -10.13
C VAL A 162 13.58 2.74 -9.27
N VAL A 163 13.77 2.45 -7.97
CA VAL A 163 14.38 3.41 -7.04
C VAL A 163 15.85 3.67 -7.42
N ALA A 164 16.61 2.63 -7.72
CA ALA A 164 18.04 2.75 -8.07
C ALA A 164 18.26 3.51 -9.39
N GLY A 165 17.35 3.39 -10.34
CA GLY A 165 17.42 4.07 -11.64
C GLY A 165 16.96 5.53 -11.64
N LEU A 166 16.38 6.03 -10.54
CA LEU A 166 15.73 7.34 -10.52
C LEU A 166 16.71 8.44 -10.04
N PRO A 167 16.88 9.54 -10.81
CA PRO A 167 17.72 10.67 -10.40
C PRO A 167 17.31 11.24 -9.04
N HIS A 168 18.29 11.70 -8.26
CA HIS A 168 18.05 12.19 -6.90
C HIS A 168 17.17 13.45 -6.88
N GLU A 169 17.03 14.18 -7.97
CA GLU A 169 16.20 15.38 -8.07
C GLU A 169 14.72 15.03 -8.31
N GLU A 170 14.44 13.84 -8.87
CA GLU A 170 13.09 13.41 -9.22
C GLU A 170 12.41 12.70 -8.04
N ARG A 171 11.21 13.17 -7.70
CA ARG A 171 10.36 12.57 -6.64
C ARG A 171 9.62 11.36 -7.15
N LEU A 172 9.56 10.31 -6.34
CA LEU A 172 8.89 9.07 -6.69
C LEU A 172 7.54 9.00 -5.99
N PHE A 173 6.48 8.71 -6.74
CA PHE A 173 5.30 8.07 -6.22
C PHE A 173 5.27 6.64 -6.75
N LEU A 174 5.53 5.69 -5.85
CA LEU A 174 5.48 4.26 -6.15
C LEU A 174 4.19 3.67 -5.59
N PHE A 175 3.41 3.03 -6.46
CA PHE A 175 2.29 2.20 -6.10
C PHE A 175 2.64 0.73 -6.29
N VAL A 176 2.36 -0.12 -5.30
CA VAL A 176 2.55 -1.57 -5.36
C VAL A 176 1.23 -2.26 -5.04
N ASN A 177 0.67 -2.97 -6.02
CA ASN A 177 -0.48 -3.85 -5.83
C ASN A 177 0.02 -5.27 -5.53
N VAL A 178 0.09 -5.63 -4.24
CA VAL A 178 0.65 -6.91 -3.78
C VAL A 178 -0.33 -8.03 -4.04
N SER A 179 0.05 -8.99 -4.88
CA SER A 179 -0.83 -10.08 -5.32
C SER A 179 -0.81 -11.32 -4.43
N ALA A 180 0.17 -11.46 -3.54
CA ALA A 180 0.45 -12.70 -2.81
C ALA A 180 -0.71 -13.21 -1.93
N LEU A 181 -1.56 -12.30 -1.43
CA LEU A 181 -2.70 -12.69 -0.61
C LEU A 181 -3.94 -13.05 -1.44
N HIS A 182 -4.04 -12.53 -2.68
CA HIS A 182 -5.14 -12.85 -3.57
C HIS A 182 -5.05 -14.32 -3.99
N GLN A 183 -6.21 -14.96 -4.11
CA GLN A 183 -6.31 -16.36 -4.56
C GLN A 183 -5.65 -16.61 -5.94
N PRO A 184 -4.96 -17.76 -6.14
CA PRO A 184 -4.65 -18.78 -5.14
C PRO A 184 -3.56 -18.35 -4.15
N ASN A 185 -3.73 -18.64 -2.86
CA ASN A 185 -2.73 -18.37 -1.82
C ASN A 185 -2.35 -19.61 -0.99
N TRP A 186 -2.95 -20.77 -1.26
CA TRP A 186 -2.69 -22.04 -0.57
C TRP A 186 -1.21 -22.43 -0.52
N PHE A 187 -0.43 -22.11 -1.56
CA PHE A 187 0.98 -22.50 -1.64
C PHE A 187 1.89 -21.73 -0.66
N HIS A 188 1.39 -20.70 0.02
CA HIS A 188 2.15 -20.02 1.07
C HIS A 188 2.15 -20.79 2.40
N LEU A 189 1.20 -21.70 2.61
CA LEU A 189 1.15 -22.55 3.81
C LEU A 189 1.90 -23.87 3.56
N PRO A 190 2.98 -24.18 4.31
CA PRO A 190 3.68 -25.46 4.17
C PRO A 190 2.74 -26.66 4.33
N GLY A 191 2.77 -27.58 3.37
CA GLY A 191 1.95 -28.79 3.37
C GLY A 191 0.53 -28.61 2.82
N ALA A 192 0.06 -27.39 2.58
CA ALA A 192 -1.19 -27.16 1.88
C ALA A 192 -1.10 -27.54 0.41
N THR A 193 -2.23 -27.90 -0.19
CA THR A 193 -2.31 -28.34 -1.59
C THR A 193 -3.41 -27.58 -2.31
N ARG A 194 -3.31 -27.52 -3.65
CA ARG A 194 -4.36 -26.96 -4.50
C ARG A 194 -5.73 -27.59 -4.25
N ALA A 195 -5.78 -28.88 -3.89
CA ALA A 195 -7.02 -29.59 -3.62
C ALA A 195 -7.67 -29.15 -2.30
N ALA A 196 -6.88 -28.74 -1.30
CA ALA A 196 -7.40 -28.16 -0.06
C ALA A 196 -7.96 -26.74 -0.27
N GLY A 197 -7.49 -26.04 -1.31
CA GLY A 197 -7.92 -24.69 -1.63
C GLY A 197 -7.35 -23.65 -0.66
N ASP A 198 -7.77 -22.40 -0.84
CA ASP A 198 -7.40 -21.30 0.03
C ASP A 198 -8.29 -21.27 1.27
N SER A 199 -7.72 -20.87 2.40
CA SER A 199 -8.38 -20.74 3.68
C SER A 199 -7.87 -19.50 4.43
N ARG A 200 -8.45 -19.23 5.60
CA ARG A 200 -7.94 -18.17 6.49
C ARG A 200 -6.49 -18.44 6.92
N GLU A 201 -6.10 -19.70 7.10
CA GLU A 201 -4.74 -20.11 7.47
C GLU A 201 -3.74 -19.85 6.34
N THR A 202 -4.11 -20.16 5.10
CA THR A 202 -3.24 -19.88 3.94
C THR A 202 -3.13 -18.38 3.67
N HIS A 203 -4.20 -17.62 3.93
CA HIS A 203 -4.21 -16.15 3.91
C HIS A 203 -3.25 -15.55 4.94
N ALA A 204 -3.22 -16.10 6.17
CA ALA A 204 -2.27 -15.68 7.19
C ALA A 204 -0.82 -15.99 6.79
N ALA A 205 -0.57 -17.19 6.27
CA ALA A 205 0.75 -17.59 5.78
C ALA A 205 1.25 -16.71 4.61
N ALA A 206 0.33 -16.25 3.74
CA ALA A 206 0.63 -15.31 2.68
C ALA A 206 1.04 -13.93 3.22
N LEU A 207 0.40 -13.44 4.28
CA LEU A 207 0.82 -12.19 4.92
C LEU A 207 2.20 -12.31 5.60
N GLU A 208 2.50 -13.45 6.25
CA GLU A 208 3.85 -13.73 6.77
C GLU A 208 4.89 -13.80 5.64
N TYR A 209 4.52 -14.31 4.46
CA TYR A 209 5.36 -14.25 3.27
C TYR A 209 5.64 -12.80 2.85
N VAL A 210 4.61 -11.97 2.76
CA VAL A 210 4.78 -10.54 2.44
C VAL A 210 5.69 -9.86 3.46
N ASP A 211 5.49 -10.12 4.75
CA ASP A 211 6.29 -9.52 5.82
C ASP A 211 7.79 -9.82 5.70
N ARG A 212 8.18 -11.02 5.26
CA ARG A 212 9.59 -11.38 5.04
C ARG A 212 10.30 -10.47 4.02
N HIS A 213 9.56 -9.89 3.07
CA HIS A 213 10.13 -9.08 2.00
C HIS A 213 9.81 -7.58 2.13
N ILE A 214 8.79 -7.18 2.89
CA ILE A 214 8.34 -5.77 2.98
C ILE A 214 9.43 -4.83 3.49
N GLY A 215 10.33 -5.34 4.35
CA GLY A 215 11.46 -4.58 4.87
C GLY A 215 12.42 -4.09 3.76
N ARG A 216 12.60 -4.87 2.70
CA ARG A 216 13.40 -4.50 1.52
C ARG A 216 12.74 -3.36 0.76
N LEU A 217 11.42 -3.43 0.52
CA LEU A 217 10.67 -2.34 -0.12
C LEU A 217 10.79 -1.03 0.66
N PHE A 218 10.63 -1.09 1.99
CA PHE A 218 10.77 0.08 2.84
C PHE A 218 12.20 0.63 2.85
N ALA A 219 13.21 -0.24 2.87
CA ALA A 219 14.61 0.19 2.79
C ALA A 219 14.92 0.88 1.46
N ALA A 220 14.41 0.33 0.34
CA ALA A 220 14.53 0.96 -0.97
C ALA A 220 13.87 2.34 -0.98
N MET A 221 12.61 2.45 -0.54
CA MET A 221 11.88 3.71 -0.55
C MET A 221 12.47 4.79 0.37
N GLY A 222 13.10 4.41 1.49
CA GLY A 222 13.82 5.33 2.37
C GLY A 222 15.27 5.65 1.95
N SER A 223 15.80 4.98 0.92
CA SER A 223 17.24 5.05 0.60
C SER A 223 17.70 6.40 0.04
N ARG A 224 16.82 7.14 -0.65
CA ARG A 224 17.19 8.40 -1.33
C ARG A 224 16.77 9.63 -0.53
N ARG A 225 15.59 9.60 0.09
CA ARG A 225 15.01 10.72 0.85
C ARG A 225 13.91 10.21 1.80
N PRO A 226 13.41 11.03 2.74
CA PRO A 226 12.25 10.65 3.53
C PRO A 226 11.08 10.24 2.64
N CYS A 227 10.41 9.15 2.99
CA CYS A 227 9.27 8.63 2.25
C CYS A 227 8.03 8.55 3.15
N PHE A 228 6.91 9.10 2.69
CA PHE A 228 5.62 8.89 3.34
C PHE A 228 4.95 7.65 2.74
N ALA A 229 4.78 6.63 3.57
CA ALA A 229 4.22 5.35 3.18
C ALA A 229 2.78 5.20 3.70
N ILE A 230 1.91 4.69 2.83
CA ILE A 230 0.57 4.20 3.16
C ILE A 230 0.57 2.71 2.86
N VAL A 231 0.18 1.89 3.84
CA VAL A 231 -0.02 0.46 3.67
C VAL A 231 -1.46 0.15 4.07
N CYS A 232 -2.25 -0.38 3.15
CA CYS A 232 -3.62 -0.75 3.45
C CYS A 232 -4.04 -1.97 2.63
N SER A 233 -5.27 -2.44 2.84
CA SER A 233 -5.92 -3.32 1.87
C SER A 233 -6.96 -2.54 1.06
N ASP A 234 -7.19 -2.99 -0.16
CA ASP A 234 -8.23 -2.47 -1.05
C ASP A 234 -9.60 -3.05 -0.71
N HIS A 235 -9.67 -4.32 -0.32
CA HIS A 235 -10.83 -5.03 0.23
C HIS A 235 -10.36 -6.31 0.92
N GLY A 236 -11.21 -6.98 1.68
CA GLY A 236 -10.94 -8.32 2.21
C GLY A 236 -11.52 -9.44 1.35
N THR A 237 -11.57 -10.66 1.89
CA THR A 237 -12.12 -11.85 1.21
C THR A 237 -12.73 -12.83 2.22
N ALA A 238 -13.79 -13.55 1.82
CA ALA A 238 -14.43 -14.58 2.63
C ALA A 238 -13.90 -15.98 2.27
N TYR A 239 -13.82 -16.86 3.27
CA TYR A 239 -13.39 -18.26 3.19
C TYR A 239 -14.46 -19.24 3.65
N GLY A 240 -15.74 -18.81 3.67
CA GLY A 240 -16.88 -19.61 4.12
C GLY A 240 -17.74 -18.91 5.18
N GLU A 241 -17.34 -17.73 5.67
CA GLU A 241 -18.11 -16.96 6.64
C GLU A 241 -19.53 -16.71 6.15
N ASP A 242 -20.51 -17.06 6.97
CA ASP A 242 -21.94 -16.96 6.67
C ASP A 242 -22.36 -17.60 5.33
N GLY A 243 -21.61 -18.62 4.88
CA GLY A 243 -21.83 -19.29 3.60
C GLY A 243 -21.30 -18.53 2.38
N PHE A 244 -20.55 -17.45 2.57
CA PHE A 244 -19.93 -16.67 1.50
C PHE A 244 -18.47 -17.05 1.26
N THR A 245 -18.01 -16.92 0.02
CA THR A 245 -16.60 -17.16 -0.36
C THR A 245 -16.19 -16.13 -1.41
N GLY A 246 -14.96 -15.63 -1.29
CA GLY A 246 -14.42 -14.58 -2.14
C GLY A 246 -14.87 -13.17 -1.73
N HIS A 247 -14.92 -12.28 -2.71
CA HIS A 247 -15.22 -10.86 -2.55
C HIS A 247 -16.26 -10.41 -3.61
N ARG A 248 -16.54 -9.10 -3.72
CA ARG A 248 -17.74 -8.53 -4.40
C ARG A 248 -19.05 -8.76 -3.64
N LEU A 249 -19.00 -8.67 -2.32
CA LEU A 249 -20.16 -8.92 -1.46
C LEU A 249 -20.17 -8.01 -0.23
N GLY A 250 -21.34 -7.86 0.40
CA GLY A 250 -21.60 -6.94 1.52
C GLY A 250 -21.18 -7.43 2.90
N HIS A 251 -20.22 -8.36 3.00
CA HIS A 251 -19.85 -9.01 4.26
C HIS A 251 -18.73 -8.27 4.99
N GLU A 252 -18.75 -8.28 6.32
CA GLU A 252 -17.82 -7.53 7.16
C GLU A 252 -16.34 -7.86 6.85
N VAL A 253 -16.01 -9.14 6.64
CA VAL A 253 -14.65 -9.58 6.29
C VAL A 253 -14.15 -9.07 4.94
N VAL A 254 -15.03 -8.59 4.06
CA VAL A 254 -14.67 -7.96 2.77
C VAL A 254 -14.54 -6.45 2.91
N TRP A 255 -15.37 -5.82 3.74
CA TRP A 255 -15.37 -4.37 3.89
C TRP A 255 -14.40 -3.88 4.96
N THR A 256 -14.05 -4.69 5.95
CA THR A 256 -13.16 -4.30 7.04
C THR A 256 -11.71 -4.65 6.71
N VAL A 257 -10.89 -3.61 6.53
CA VAL A 257 -9.51 -3.70 6.06
C VAL A 257 -8.52 -3.04 7.01
N PRO A 258 -7.26 -3.51 7.05
CA PRO A 258 -6.20 -2.84 7.77
C PRO A 258 -5.72 -1.60 7.02
N TYR A 259 -5.30 -0.60 7.80
CA TYR A 259 -4.67 0.61 7.30
C TYR A 259 -3.57 1.07 8.25
N ALA A 260 -2.47 1.58 7.70
CA ALA A 260 -1.46 2.34 8.41
C ALA A 260 -0.81 3.35 7.47
N GLN A 261 -0.29 4.43 8.07
CA GLN A 261 0.55 5.40 7.38
C GLN A 261 1.68 5.86 8.31
N PHE A 262 2.87 6.06 7.75
CA PHE A 262 4.06 6.45 8.51
C PHE A 262 5.13 7.08 7.61
N VAL A 263 6.13 7.71 8.21
CA VAL A 263 7.30 8.24 7.51
C VAL A 263 8.46 7.26 7.67
N LEU A 264 8.98 6.78 6.55
CA LEU A 264 10.27 6.12 6.47
C LEU A 264 11.37 7.20 6.49
N PRO A 265 12.35 7.10 7.39
CA PRO A 265 13.44 8.07 7.44
C PRO A 265 14.26 7.99 6.14
N GLY A 266 14.69 9.14 5.65
CA GLY A 266 15.68 9.22 4.59
C GLY A 266 17.09 8.88 5.10
N PRO A 267 18.10 8.89 4.22
CA PRO A 267 19.50 8.88 4.65
C PRO A 267 19.73 10.03 5.61
N ALA A 268 20.49 9.77 6.69
CA ALA A 268 20.91 10.83 7.59
C ALA A 268 21.63 11.89 6.76
N GLY A 269 21.19 13.16 6.86
CA GLY A 269 21.93 14.26 6.24
C GLY A 269 23.39 14.24 6.73
N PRO A 270 24.33 14.85 5.99
CA PRO A 270 25.66 15.05 6.54
C PRO A 270 25.51 15.71 7.91
N ALA A 271 26.10 15.11 8.95
CA ALA A 271 26.13 15.71 10.26
C ALA A 271 26.61 17.15 10.07
N GLY A 272 25.74 18.13 10.35
CA GLY A 272 26.14 19.52 10.38
C GLY A 272 27.37 19.63 11.30
N PRO A 273 28.32 20.54 11.01
CA PRO A 273 29.50 20.67 11.85
C PRO A 273 29.05 20.81 13.29
N ALA A 274 29.60 19.97 14.18
CA ALA A 274 29.39 20.09 15.61
C ALA A 274 29.67 21.54 15.99
N GLY A 275 28.63 22.22 16.51
CA GLY A 275 28.81 23.55 17.07
C GLY A 275 29.89 23.49 18.15
N PRO A 276 30.72 24.55 18.28
CA PRO A 276 31.83 24.52 19.22
C PRO A 276 31.31 24.21 20.63
N ASP A 277 31.96 23.24 21.28
CA ASP A 277 31.76 22.92 22.68
C ASP A 277 31.86 24.21 23.52
N GLU A 278 30.77 24.57 24.20
CA GLU A 278 30.82 25.60 25.24
C GLU A 278 31.66 25.05 26.39
N GLU A 279 32.90 25.52 26.40
CA GLU A 279 33.88 25.37 27.47
C GLU A 279 33.24 25.79 28.81
N ALA A 280 33.17 24.83 29.73
CA ALA A 280 32.65 25.02 31.07
C ALA A 280 33.50 26.05 31.83
N ALA A 281 32.92 27.21 32.12
CA ALA A 281 33.40 28.09 33.16
C ALA A 281 32.78 27.67 34.51
N ALA A 282 33.53 26.94 35.32
CA ALA A 282 33.44 26.90 36.78
C ALA A 282 34.74 26.33 37.37
#